data_AF-A0A9D0GA33-F1
#
_entry.id   AF-A0A9D0GA33-F1
#
_cell.length_a   1.000
_cell.length_b   1.000
_cell.length_c   1.000
_cell.angle_alpha   90.00
_cell.angle_beta   90.00
_cell.angle_gamma   90.00
#
_symmetry.space_group_name_H-M   'P 1'
#
loop_
_entity.id
_entity.type
_entity.pdbx_description
1 polymer ?
#
loop_
_entity_poly.entity_id
_entity_poly.type
_entity_poly.pdbx_seq_one_letter_code
_entity_poly.pdbx_strand_id
1 'polypeptide(L)'
;MGIMQATPSPRSRGVWSGAALVLLAFGIRLWGLTATSLWYDETFVLWHARQGVWAALTGLLAEDNALPLHGVLLALWIHMAGSSDFSVRFLSVLLGTFAAAPVYRLGRDLSRRRPPGGLLSG
;
A
#
# COMPACT_ATOMS: atom_id res chain seq x y z
N MET A 1 0.52 18.05 43.10
CA MET A 1 -0.07 16.95 42.31
C MET A 1 0.82 16.76 41.07
N GLY A 2 1.84 15.89 41.16
CA GLY A 2 2.87 15.75 40.11
C GLY A 2 2.41 14.83 39.00
N ILE A 3 2.25 15.35 37.79
CA ILE A 3 2.01 14.57 36.58
C ILE A 3 3.27 13.76 36.24
N MET A 4 3.20 12.45 36.48
CA MET A 4 4.22 11.48 36.12
C MET A 4 4.36 11.44 34.60
N GLN A 5 5.34 12.16 34.05
CA GLN A 5 5.69 12.13 32.63
C GLN A 5 6.30 10.76 32.33
N ALA A 6 5.49 9.83 31.85
CA ALA A 6 5.98 8.54 31.36
C ALA A 6 6.84 8.81 30.12
N THR A 7 8.17 8.79 30.29
CA THR A 7 9.09 8.92 29.16
C THR A 7 8.91 7.70 28.25
N PRO A 8 8.54 7.90 26.96
CA PRO A 8 8.31 6.78 26.07
C PRO A 8 9.59 5.96 25.91
N SER A 9 9.52 4.65 26.14
CA SER A 9 10.66 3.74 26.03
C SER A 9 11.30 3.81 24.62
N PRO A 10 12.59 3.50 24.44
CA PRO A 10 13.27 3.59 23.14
C PRO A 10 12.59 2.83 22.00
N ARG A 11 11.89 1.72 22.32
CA ARG A 11 11.05 0.98 21.37
C ARG A 11 9.85 1.78 20.89
N SER A 12 9.17 2.50 21.78
CA SER A 12 8.02 3.33 21.42
C SER A 12 8.44 4.49 20.52
N ARG A 13 9.57 5.16 20.79
CA ARG A 13 10.09 6.26 19.96
C ARG A 13 10.30 5.84 18.51
N GLY A 14 10.89 4.66 18.27
CA GLY A 14 11.08 4.14 16.91
C GLY A 14 9.78 3.81 16.17
N VAL A 15 8.73 3.37 16.90
CA VAL A 15 7.41 3.10 16.32
C VAL A 15 6.73 4.39 15.90
N TRP A 16 6.77 5.44 16.73
CA TRP A 16 6.22 6.76 16.40
C TRP A 16 6.92 7.40 15.21
N SER A 17 8.26 7.28 15.13
CA SER A 17 9.01 7.78 13.97
C SER A 17 8.66 7.05 12.67
N GLY A 18 8.50 5.72 12.73
CA GLY A 18 8.05 4.92 11.59
C GLY A 18 6.63 5.28 11.14
N ALA A 19 5.71 5.43 12.09
CA ALA A 19 4.33 5.85 11.81
C ALA A 19 4.27 7.26 11.17
N ALA A 20 5.06 8.21 11.70
CA ALA A 20 5.15 9.56 11.14
C ALA A 20 5.67 9.56 9.70
N LEU A 21 6.69 8.75 9.40
CA LEU A 21 7.21 8.58 8.04
C LEU A 21 6.16 7.99 7.09
N VAL A 22 5.41 6.97 7.52
CA VAL A 22 4.33 6.37 6.72
C VAL A 22 3.22 7.39 6.45
N LEU A 23 2.80 8.16 7.46
CA LEU A 23 1.78 9.19 7.31
C LEU A 23 2.25 10.34 6.39
N LEU A 24 3.50 10.77 6.52
CA LEU A 24 4.08 11.78 5.62
C LEU A 24 4.14 11.27 4.19
N ALA A 25 4.60 10.04 3.99
CA ALA A 25 4.68 9.38 2.69
C ALA A 25 3.30 9.14 2.06
N PHE A 26 2.27 8.91 2.88
CA PHE A 26 0.86 8.83 2.48
C PHE A 26 0.34 10.21 2.04
N GLY A 27 0.58 11.26 2.83
CA GLY A 27 0.18 12.63 2.51
C GLY A 27 0.79 13.15 1.21
N ILE A 28 2.08 12.89 0.99
CA ILE A 28 2.77 13.25 -0.26
C ILE A 28 2.14 12.51 -1.46
N ARG A 29 1.82 11.23 -1.32
CA ARG A 29 1.15 10.45 -2.39
C ARG A 29 -0.24 10.98 -2.71
N LEU A 30 -0.98 11.48 -1.72
CA LEU A 30 -2.28 12.11 -1.94
C LEU A 30 -2.18 13.44 -2.71
N TRP A 31 -1.14 14.24 -2.46
CA TRP A 31 -1.01 15.58 -3.04
C TRP A 31 -0.83 15.60 -4.57
N GLY A 32 -0.29 14.53 -5.16
CA GLY A 32 -0.10 14.39 -6.61
C GLY A 32 -1.07 13.43 -7.30
N LEU A 33 -2.07 12.91 -6.58
CA LEU A 33 -2.78 11.72 -7.00
C LEU A 33 -3.66 11.91 -8.24
N THR A 34 -4.08 13.13 -8.56
CA THR A 34 -4.90 13.45 -9.75
C THR A 34 -4.16 14.33 -10.76
N ALA A 35 -2.86 14.56 -10.58
CA ALA A 35 -2.08 15.45 -11.44
C ALA A 35 -1.82 14.87 -12.84
N THR A 36 -1.99 13.56 -13.01
CA THR A 36 -1.80 12.84 -14.27
C THR A 36 -3.07 12.08 -14.66
N SER A 37 -3.38 12.00 -15.95
CA SER A 37 -4.43 11.11 -16.44
C SER A 37 -4.12 9.64 -16.12
N LEU A 38 -5.16 8.80 -16.05
CA LEU A 38 -5.00 7.36 -15.88
C LEU A 38 -4.21 6.75 -17.05
N TRP A 39 -3.31 5.83 -16.73
CA TRP A 39 -2.54 5.09 -17.74
C TRP A 39 -3.40 4.00 -18.38
N TYR A 40 -2.99 3.49 -19.54
CA TYR A 40 -3.77 2.51 -20.31
C TYR A 40 -4.10 1.26 -19.46
N ASP A 41 -3.13 0.73 -18.74
CA ASP A 41 -3.27 -0.40 -17.82
C ASP A 41 -4.24 -0.10 -16.67
N GLU A 42 -4.18 1.11 -16.08
CA GLU A 42 -5.13 1.54 -15.06
C GLU A 42 -6.57 1.64 -15.59
N THR A 43 -6.74 2.20 -16.80
CA THR A 43 -8.06 2.32 -17.44
C THR A 43 -8.63 0.96 -17.85
N PHE A 44 -7.79 0.03 -18.25
CA PHE A 44 -8.18 -1.33 -18.62
C PHE A 44 -8.74 -2.10 -17.42
N VAL A 45 -8.08 -2.01 -16.26
CA VAL A 45 -8.57 -2.62 -15.02
C VAL A 45 -9.84 -1.91 -14.53
N LEU A 46 -9.90 -0.58 -14.65
CA LEU A 46 -11.08 0.20 -14.31
C LEU A 46 -12.31 -0.15 -15.17
N TRP A 47 -12.10 -0.39 -16.47
CA TRP A 47 -13.15 -0.78 -17.41
C TRP A 47 -13.84 -2.08 -16.98
N HIS A 48 -13.06 -3.09 -16.62
CA HIS A 48 -13.56 -4.35 -16.12
C HIS A 48 -14.18 -4.22 -14.72
N ALA A 49 -13.57 -3.43 -13.83
CA ALA A 49 -14.08 -3.18 -12.49
C ALA A 49 -15.44 -2.47 -12.49
N ARG A 50 -15.69 -1.56 -13.44
CA ARG A 50 -16.97 -0.85 -13.60
C ARG A 50 -18.11 -1.76 -14.05
N GLN A 51 -17.82 -2.85 -14.75
CA GLN A 51 -18.81 -3.82 -15.20
C GLN A 51 -19.25 -4.79 -14.08
N GLY A 52 -18.57 -4.75 -12.93
CA GLY A 52 -18.90 -5.51 -11.74
C GLY A 52 -17.84 -6.55 -11.38
N VAL A 53 -17.96 -7.09 -10.17
CA VAL A 53 -16.95 -7.98 -9.57
C VAL A 53 -16.72 -9.24 -10.41
N TRP A 54 -17.79 -9.81 -10.98
CA TRP A 54 -17.68 -11.01 -11.81
C TRP A 54 -16.97 -10.73 -13.13
N ALA A 55 -17.28 -9.62 -13.80
CA ALA A 55 -16.62 -9.19 -15.03
C ALA A 55 -15.14 -8.83 -14.79
N ALA A 56 -14.82 -8.23 -13.64
CA ALA A 56 -13.45 -8.00 -13.22
C ALA A 56 -12.68 -9.30 -13.04
N LEU A 57 -13.29 -10.30 -12.40
CA LEU A 57 -12.65 -11.60 -12.19
C LEU A 57 -12.44 -12.34 -13.51
N THR A 58 -13.50 -12.52 -14.32
CA THR A 58 -13.43 -13.34 -15.52
C THR A 58 -12.69 -12.66 -16.66
N GLY A 59 -12.88 -11.35 -16.87
CA GLY A 59 -12.20 -10.59 -17.93
C GLY A 59 -10.69 -10.47 -17.68
N LEU A 60 -10.28 -10.17 -16.45
CA LEU A 60 -8.85 -10.06 -16.13
C LEU A 60 -8.14 -11.42 -16.12
N LEU A 61 -8.83 -12.51 -15.76
CA LEU A 61 -8.30 -13.86 -15.87
C LEU A 61 -8.22 -14.33 -17.33
N ALA A 62 -9.16 -13.93 -18.19
CA ALA A 62 -9.19 -14.32 -19.59
C ALA A 62 -8.14 -13.59 -20.43
N GLU A 63 -7.88 -12.31 -20.11
CA GLU A 63 -6.93 -11.47 -20.87
C GLU A 63 -5.51 -11.50 -20.29
N ASP A 64 -5.27 -12.19 -19.16
CA ASP A 64 -3.97 -12.37 -18.47
C ASP A 64 -3.18 -11.07 -18.25
N ASN A 65 -3.89 -9.94 -18.22
CA ASN A 65 -3.30 -8.61 -18.37
C ASN A 65 -3.17 -7.86 -17.03
N ALA A 66 -3.82 -8.35 -15.95
CA ALA A 66 -3.73 -7.73 -14.64
C ALA A 66 -3.90 -8.72 -13.49
N LEU A 67 -3.39 -8.36 -12.31
CA LEU A 67 -3.61 -9.13 -11.08
C LEU A 67 -5.13 -9.21 -10.78
N PRO A 68 -5.76 -10.40 -10.87
CA PRO A 68 -7.22 -10.53 -10.76
C PRO A 68 -7.73 -10.03 -9.40
N LEU A 69 -6.93 -10.24 -8.35
CA LEU A 69 -7.23 -9.78 -7.00
C LEU A 69 -7.35 -8.25 -6.94
N HIS A 70 -6.47 -7.51 -7.62
CA HIS A 70 -6.52 -6.05 -7.63
C HIS A 70 -7.79 -5.55 -8.33
N GLY A 71 -8.16 -6.13 -9.48
CA GLY A 71 -9.37 -5.76 -10.20
C GLY A 71 -10.66 -6.07 -9.42
N VAL A 72 -10.71 -7.21 -8.72
CA VAL A 72 -11.83 -7.58 -7.85
C VAL A 72 -11.98 -6.60 -6.68
N LEU A 73 -10.88 -6.29 -6.00
CA LEU A 73 -10.88 -5.30 -4.91
C LEU A 73 -11.28 -3.91 -5.42
N LEU A 74 -10.85 -3.53 -6.62
CA LEU A 74 -11.24 -2.28 -7.26
C LEU A 74 -12.73 -2.25 -7.59
N ALA A 75 -13.30 -3.35 -8.10
CA ALA A 75 -14.73 -3.44 -8.39
C ALA A 75 -15.58 -3.26 -7.12
N LEU A 76 -15.18 -3.91 -6.02
CA LEU A 76 -15.81 -3.74 -4.70
C LEU A 76 -15.68 -2.31 -4.19
N TRP A 77 -14.49 -1.72 -4.31
CA TRP A 77 -14.21 -0.37 -3.86
C TRP A 77 -15.01 0.68 -4.65
N ILE A 78 -15.07 0.55 -5.97
CA ILE A 78 -15.85 1.45 -6.83
C ILE A 78 -17.34 1.40 -6.47
N HIS A 79 -17.85 0.22 -6.12
CA HIS A 79 -19.23 0.07 -5.68
C HIS A 79 -19.53 0.88 -4.41
N MET A 80 -18.54 1.05 -3.52
CA MET A 80 -18.69 1.78 -2.25
C MET A 80 -18.30 3.26 -2.33
N ALA A 81 -17.22 3.59 -3.04
CA ALA A 81 -16.56 4.91 -3.03
C ALA A 81 -16.61 5.63 -4.39
N GLY A 82 -17.25 5.03 -5.40
CA GLY A 82 -17.36 5.58 -6.75
C GLY A 82 -16.13 5.33 -7.64
N SER A 83 -16.27 5.67 -8.93
CA SER A 83 -15.27 5.40 -9.97
C SER A 83 -14.46 6.62 -10.42
N SER A 84 -14.32 7.61 -9.54
CA SER A 84 -13.48 8.79 -9.80
C SER A 84 -11.99 8.41 -9.84
N ASP A 85 -11.18 9.14 -10.60
CA ASP A 85 -9.73 8.94 -10.68
C ASP A 85 -9.07 8.96 -9.30
N PHE A 86 -9.56 9.84 -8.42
CA PHE A 86 -9.14 9.89 -7.02
C PHE A 86 -9.49 8.59 -6.28
N SER A 87 -10.74 8.12 -6.37
CA SER A 87 -11.20 6.90 -5.69
C SER A 87 -10.39 5.68 -6.13
N VAL A 88 -10.13 5.55 -7.43
CA VAL A 88 -9.37 4.42 -8.01
C VAL A 88 -7.93 4.43 -7.49
N ARG A 89 -7.25 5.57 -7.55
CA ARG A 89 -5.86 5.69 -7.10
C ARG A 89 -5.71 5.63 -5.58
N PHE A 90 -6.73 6.07 -4.84
CA PHE A 90 -6.74 6.00 -3.39
C PHE A 90 -6.69 4.55 -2.90
N LEU A 91 -7.38 3.62 -3.58
CA LEU A 91 -7.30 2.20 -3.25
C LEU A 91 -5.86 1.68 -3.36
N SER A 92 -5.15 2.01 -4.43
CA SER A 92 -3.75 1.61 -4.63
C SER A 92 -2.83 2.16 -3.54
N VAL A 93 -3.03 3.43 -3.14
CA VAL A 93 -2.27 4.05 -2.04
C VAL A 93 -2.59 3.35 -0.71
N LEU A 94 -3.85 3.02 -0.46
CA LEU A 94 -4.29 2.35 0.77
C LEU A 94 -3.70 0.94 0.88
N LEU A 95 -3.79 0.14 -0.19
CA LEU A 95 -3.21 -1.20 -0.24
C LEU A 95 -1.68 -1.15 -0.10
N GLY A 96 -1.00 -0.22 -0.78
CA GLY A 96 0.44 -0.02 -0.66
C GLY A 96 0.87 0.39 0.77
N THR A 97 0.06 1.21 1.43
CA THR A 97 0.32 1.63 2.82
C THR A 97 0.20 0.44 3.78
N PHE A 98 -0.83 -0.40 3.63
CA PHE A 98 -0.96 -1.62 4.43
C PHE A 98 0.12 -2.65 4.14
N ALA A 99 0.57 -2.77 2.88
CA ALA A 99 1.67 -3.65 2.50
C ALA A 99 3.03 -3.23 3.07
N ALA A 100 3.22 -1.95 3.41
CA ALA A 100 4.47 -1.47 3.98
C ALA A 100 4.80 -2.09 5.36
N ALA A 101 3.79 -2.36 6.18
CA ALA A 101 3.98 -2.93 7.52
C ALA A 101 4.60 -4.35 7.52
N PRO A 102 4.06 -5.35 6.79
CA PRO A 102 4.69 -6.67 6.71
C PRO A 102 6.05 -6.64 6.00
N VAL A 103 6.24 -5.80 4.98
CA VAL A 103 7.55 -5.62 4.31
C VAL A 103 8.59 -5.10 5.30
N TYR A 104 8.24 -4.12 6.14
CA TYR A 104 9.12 -3.63 7.20
C TYR A 104 9.49 -4.73 8.21
N ARG A 105 8.51 -5.55 8.62
CA ARG A 105 8.76 -6.68 9.53
C ARG A 105 9.69 -7.72 8.91
N LEU A 106 9.44 -8.09 7.65
CA LEU A 106 10.27 -9.05 6.91
C LEU A 106 11.71 -8.52 6.73
N GLY A 107 11.86 -7.25 6.36
CA GLY A 107 13.17 -6.61 6.23
C GLY A 107 13.96 -6.58 7.55
N ARG A 108 13.27 -6.38 8.68
CA ARG A 108 13.88 -6.49 10.01
C ARG A 108 14.31 -7.91 10.35
N ASP A 109 13.49 -8.91 10.04
CA ASP A 109 13.80 -10.30 10.35
C ASP A 109 14.95 -10.83 9.51
N LEU A 110 15.04 -10.45 8.23
CA LEU A 110 16.18 -10.74 7.37
C LEU A 110 17.46 -10.04 7.86
N SER A 111 17.37 -8.79 8.32
CA SER A 111 18.51 -8.05 8.85
C SER A 111 19.00 -8.60 10.20
N ARG A 112 18.11 -9.16 11.03
CA ARG A 112 18.48 -9.86 12.27
C ARG A 112 19.19 -11.19 12.03
N ARG A 113 18.95 -11.83 10.88
CA ARG A 113 19.57 -13.11 10.50
C ARG A 113 20.94 -12.96 9.86
N ARG A 114 21.37 -11.73 9.54
CA ARG A 114 22.75 -11.46 9.11
C ARG A 114 23.62 -11.24 10.35
N PRO A 115 24.57 -12.13 10.67
CA PRO A 115 25.59 -11.79 11.66
C PRO A 115 26.37 -10.55 11.16
N PRO A 116 26.63 -9.55 12.02
CA PRO A 116 27.51 -8.44 11.67
C PRO A 116 28.92 -9.00 11.48
N GLY A 117 29.41 -9.03 10.24
CA GLY A 117 30.79 -9.42 9.93
C GLY A 117 30.94 -10.88 9.47
N GLY A 118 30.69 -11.12 8.19
CA GLY A 118 31.07 -12.34 7.49
C GLY A 118 31.78 -12.01 6.19
N LEU A 119 32.91 -11.31 6.27
CA LEU A 119 33.78 -11.00 5.13
C LEU A 119 35.21 -10.70 5.64
N LEU A 120 35.77 -11.65 6.40
CA LEU A 120 37.22 -11.81 6.63
C LEU A 120 37.51 -13.29 6.91
N SER A 121 37.50 -14.13 5.87
CA SER A 121 38.31 -15.35 5.80
C SER A 121 38.12 -16.01 4.43
N GLY A 122 39.18 -16.03 3.62
CA GLY A 122 39.27 -16.64 2.29
C GLY A 122 40.40 -16.02 1.51
#